data_AF-A0A2G6D999-F1
#
_entry.id   AF-A0A2G6D999-F1
#
_cell.length_a   1.000
_cell.length_b   1.000
_cell.length_c   1.000
_cell.angle_alpha   90.00
_cell.angle_beta   90.00
_cell.angle_gamma   90.00
#
_symmetry.space_group_name_H-M   'P 1'
#
loop_
_entity.id
_entity.type
_entity.pdbx_description
1 polymer ?
#
loop_
_entity_poly.entity_id
_entity_poly.type
_entity_poly.pdbx_seq_one_letter_code
_entity_poly.pdbx_strand_id
1 'polypeptide(L)'
;MLDAVAAIFTCNDEIFSIKRQLYLRAFPGYTAFPGGKIDAGDEAYAIDHPLFAEFPKVEIGGLIREIEEELAFDLAEAARLQQIRRISKFGTALTPAFQKQRFNAHFYKIELTHKPNFTPDNGEIFSCGWKPTVALWQDYLLGEALMVRPNMRAIRALALDISVQSVEPFCEVFPDDELPHIEFLNGLGILAVPSNTLPPAITTNALLLGDEGSPRILTDPSPASPEVLQRLKNTLRQQHPDMILISHHHPDHHESVPDLARDLGVPVLCSKTTRHRIQGRWGLNYFEGIEVRYVQQDDVITQWLGHSVICHELPGHDDGMVGLAPESLAWFYVADLVEPGTTVVIPEPEGDMSEYFKTLKRVIRLNPNILIPSHGLPMGGIHLLEKTLKHREVREQQILDFYNAGLREDALVNALYPELDKQLISLAHQNVRQHLVKLGLTEG
;
A
#
# COMPACT_ATOMS: atom_id res chain seq x y z
N MET A 1 16.70 1.73 -13.35
CA MET A 1 15.37 1.71 -13.98
C MET A 1 15.26 0.38 -14.68
N LEU A 2 14.21 -0.39 -14.39
CA LEU A 2 13.97 -1.68 -15.02
C LEU A 2 12.91 -1.48 -16.09
N ASP A 3 13.03 -2.15 -17.23
CA ASP A 3 11.94 -2.16 -18.22
C ASP A 3 10.97 -3.29 -17.90
N ALA A 4 9.69 -3.07 -18.20
CA ALA A 4 8.62 -4.02 -17.99
C ALA A 4 7.60 -3.92 -19.12
N VAL A 5 6.77 -4.95 -19.29
CA VAL A 5 5.70 -5.01 -20.28
C VAL A 5 4.39 -5.45 -19.65
N ALA A 6 3.27 -5.00 -20.21
CA ALA A 6 1.95 -5.43 -19.79
C ALA A 6 1.04 -5.59 -21.02
N ALA A 7 0.28 -6.69 -21.07
CA ALA A 7 -0.66 -6.98 -22.15
C ALA A 7 -2.10 -6.61 -21.77
N ILE A 8 -2.65 -5.63 -22.47
CA ILE A 8 -4.06 -5.27 -22.37
C ILE A 8 -4.83 -6.08 -23.43
N PHE A 9 -5.28 -7.28 -23.07
CA PHE A 9 -6.11 -8.08 -23.97
C PHE A 9 -7.53 -7.53 -24.02
N THR A 10 -8.04 -7.36 -25.24
CA THR A 10 -9.41 -6.95 -25.50
C THR A 10 -10.07 -7.88 -26.52
N CYS A 11 -11.36 -8.15 -26.37
CA CYS A 11 -12.14 -8.93 -27.31
C CYS A 11 -13.59 -8.43 -27.27
N ASN A 12 -14.09 -7.93 -28.40
CA ASN A 12 -15.35 -7.17 -28.47
C ASN A 12 -15.32 -5.95 -27.52
N ASP A 13 -16.25 -5.88 -26.58
CA ASP A 13 -16.39 -4.83 -25.55
C ASP A 13 -15.77 -5.22 -24.20
N GLU A 14 -15.07 -6.35 -24.15
CA GLU A 14 -14.48 -6.87 -22.92
C GLU A 14 -12.96 -6.73 -22.88
N ILE A 15 -12.46 -6.66 -21.65
CA ILE A 15 -11.05 -6.59 -21.29
C ILE A 15 -10.71 -7.75 -20.34
N PHE A 16 -9.52 -8.32 -20.50
CA PHE A 16 -8.99 -9.29 -19.56
C PHE A 16 -8.17 -8.58 -18.48
N SER A 17 -8.39 -8.97 -17.22
CA SER A 17 -7.59 -8.49 -16.09
C SER A 17 -7.30 -9.62 -15.11
N ILE A 18 -6.25 -9.43 -14.33
CA ILE A 18 -5.80 -10.33 -13.27
C ILE A 18 -5.91 -9.62 -11.92
N LYS A 19 -6.13 -10.36 -10.85
CA LYS A 19 -5.88 -9.94 -9.48
C LYS A 19 -4.62 -10.66 -9.00
N ARG A 20 -3.62 -9.89 -8.60
CA ARG A 20 -2.32 -10.42 -8.16
C ARG A 20 -2.45 -11.18 -6.84
N GLN A 21 -1.62 -12.21 -6.64
CA GLN A 21 -1.58 -13.00 -5.41
C GLN A 21 -1.33 -12.14 -4.17
N LEU A 22 -2.00 -12.48 -3.07
CA LEU A 22 -2.01 -11.67 -1.84
C LEU A 22 -0.69 -11.73 -1.06
N TYR A 23 0.16 -12.71 -1.35
CA TYR A 23 1.45 -12.92 -0.70
C TYR A 23 2.64 -12.38 -1.51
N LEU A 24 2.40 -11.78 -2.69
CA LEU A 24 3.46 -11.22 -3.51
C LEU A 24 4.10 -10.00 -2.85
N ARG A 25 5.39 -9.80 -3.15
CA ARG A 25 6.15 -8.65 -2.63
C ARG A 25 5.73 -7.33 -3.28
N ALA A 26 5.32 -7.38 -4.55
CA ALA A 26 4.96 -6.21 -5.34
C ALA A 26 3.47 -6.25 -5.69
N PHE A 27 2.76 -5.19 -5.25
CA PHE A 27 1.34 -4.97 -5.54
C PHE A 27 0.44 -6.18 -5.23
N PRO A 28 0.49 -6.78 -4.02
CA PRO A 28 -0.35 -7.92 -3.68
C PRO A 28 -1.84 -7.53 -3.68
N GLY A 29 -2.67 -8.34 -4.34
CA GLY A 29 -4.12 -8.11 -4.43
C GLY A 29 -4.55 -6.99 -5.37
N TYR A 30 -3.63 -6.39 -6.14
CA TYR A 30 -3.97 -5.35 -7.12
C TYR A 30 -4.60 -5.97 -8.36
N THR A 31 -5.57 -5.26 -8.92
CA THR A 31 -6.07 -5.51 -10.27
C THR A 31 -5.07 -4.97 -11.29
N ALA A 32 -4.63 -5.85 -12.18
CA ALA A 32 -3.60 -5.55 -13.16
C ALA A 32 -3.84 -6.24 -14.51
N PHE A 33 -2.98 -5.90 -15.45
CA PHE A 33 -2.82 -6.63 -16.69
C PHE A 33 -1.66 -7.61 -16.55
N PRO A 34 -1.74 -8.77 -17.23
CA PRO A 34 -0.67 -9.76 -17.22
C PRO A 34 0.61 -9.19 -17.85
N GLY A 35 1.76 -9.59 -17.32
CA GLY A 35 3.06 -9.16 -17.80
C GLY A 35 4.04 -8.85 -16.66
N GLY A 36 5.31 -8.83 -17.01
CA GLY A 36 6.38 -8.67 -16.04
C GLY A 36 7.58 -7.91 -16.56
N LYS A 37 8.75 -8.27 -16.05
CA LYS A 37 9.99 -7.54 -16.26
C LYS A 37 10.60 -7.96 -17.60
N ILE A 38 11.20 -7.01 -18.32
CA ILE A 38 12.04 -7.33 -19.47
C ILE A 38 13.44 -7.70 -18.97
N ASP A 39 13.92 -8.88 -19.39
CA ASP A 39 15.25 -9.37 -19.11
C ASP A 39 16.16 -9.32 -20.35
N ALA A 40 17.47 -9.28 -20.10
CA ALA A 40 18.45 -9.31 -21.18
C ALA A 40 18.38 -10.66 -21.91
N GLY A 41 18.26 -10.63 -23.24
CA GLY A 41 18.07 -11.82 -24.06
C GLY A 41 16.62 -12.09 -24.44
N ASP A 42 15.66 -11.31 -23.93
CA ASP A 42 14.25 -11.46 -24.28
C ASP A 42 13.99 -11.28 -25.78
N GLU A 43 14.85 -10.55 -26.50
CA GLU A 43 14.78 -10.45 -27.97
C GLU A 43 14.80 -11.80 -28.71
N ALA A 44 15.26 -12.87 -28.06
CA ALA A 44 15.24 -14.23 -28.61
C ALA A 44 13.82 -14.85 -28.70
N TYR A 45 12.88 -14.39 -27.87
CA TYR A 45 11.48 -14.81 -27.92
C TYR A 45 10.65 -14.01 -28.93
N ALA A 46 11.21 -12.91 -29.46
CA ALA A 46 10.52 -12.09 -30.45
C ALA A 46 10.34 -12.84 -31.77
N ILE A 47 9.20 -12.60 -32.43
CA ILE A 47 8.89 -13.23 -33.71
C ILE A 47 8.97 -12.25 -34.88
N ASP A 48 9.36 -12.77 -36.05
CA ASP A 48 9.27 -12.04 -37.30
C ASP A 48 7.86 -12.16 -37.88
N HIS A 49 7.01 -11.18 -37.56
CA HIS A 49 5.63 -11.13 -38.05
C HIS A 49 5.18 -9.67 -38.23
N PRO A 50 4.43 -9.34 -39.30
CA PRO A 50 4.08 -7.95 -39.64
C PRO A 50 3.39 -7.17 -38.51
N LEU A 51 2.58 -7.84 -37.68
CA LEU A 51 1.90 -7.22 -36.54
C LEU A 51 2.86 -6.62 -35.50
N PHE A 52 4.07 -7.17 -35.36
CA PHE A 52 5.03 -6.76 -34.33
C PHE A 52 6.22 -5.98 -34.89
N ALA A 53 6.31 -5.83 -36.21
CA ALA A 53 7.49 -5.31 -36.90
C ALA A 53 7.87 -3.88 -36.52
N GLU A 54 6.91 -3.08 -36.03
CA GLU A 54 7.12 -1.68 -35.64
C GLU A 54 7.60 -1.50 -34.18
N PHE A 55 7.60 -2.56 -33.37
CA PHE A 55 7.94 -2.48 -31.95
C PHE A 55 9.35 -3.01 -31.66
N PRO A 56 10.01 -2.53 -30.58
CA PRO A 56 11.32 -3.04 -30.19
C PRO A 56 11.27 -4.53 -29.88
N LYS A 57 12.18 -5.31 -30.50
CA LYS A 57 12.21 -6.78 -30.36
C LYS A 57 12.31 -7.23 -28.91
N VAL A 58 13.12 -6.56 -28.10
CA VAL A 58 13.28 -6.90 -26.68
C VAL A 58 11.97 -6.75 -25.90
N GLU A 59 11.14 -5.74 -26.22
CA GLU A 59 9.84 -5.55 -25.58
C GLU A 59 8.84 -6.61 -26.01
N ILE A 60 8.76 -6.90 -27.32
CA ILE A 60 7.84 -7.93 -27.83
C ILE A 60 8.25 -9.33 -27.34
N GLY A 61 9.55 -9.60 -27.29
CA GLY A 61 10.07 -10.87 -26.77
C GLY A 61 9.74 -11.06 -25.30
N GLY A 62 9.94 -10.03 -24.47
CA GLY A 62 9.52 -10.05 -23.07
C GLY A 62 8.01 -10.22 -22.93
N LEU A 63 7.22 -9.53 -23.77
CA LEU A 63 5.76 -9.64 -23.77
C LEU A 63 5.31 -11.07 -24.10
N ILE A 64 5.91 -11.71 -25.11
CA ILE A 64 5.59 -13.10 -25.48
C ILE A 64 5.95 -14.06 -24.33
N ARG A 65 7.16 -13.93 -23.76
CA ARG A 65 7.61 -14.79 -22.65
C ARG A 65 6.69 -14.67 -21.43
N GLU A 66 6.43 -13.45 -20.97
CA GLU A 66 5.63 -13.21 -19.76
C GLU A 66 4.18 -13.70 -19.92
N ILE A 67 3.58 -13.56 -21.12
CA ILE A 67 2.24 -14.07 -21.37
C ILE A 67 2.19 -15.60 -21.45
N GLU A 68 3.22 -16.24 -21.98
CA GLU A 68 3.34 -17.70 -21.93
C GLU A 68 3.50 -18.19 -20.47
N GLU A 69 4.34 -17.52 -19.68
CA GLU A 69 4.60 -17.88 -18.28
C GLU A 69 3.37 -17.65 -17.38
N GLU A 70 2.72 -16.49 -17.48
CA GLU A 70 1.60 -16.13 -16.61
C GLU A 70 0.26 -16.75 -17.03
N LEU A 71 0.03 -17.00 -18.32
CA LEU A 71 -1.29 -17.39 -18.84
C LEU A 71 -1.28 -18.68 -19.68
N ALA A 72 -0.12 -19.29 -19.91
CA ALA A 72 0.06 -20.42 -20.84
C ALA A 72 -0.55 -20.14 -22.22
N PHE A 73 -0.29 -18.94 -22.76
CA PHE A 73 -0.82 -18.50 -24.03
C PHE A 73 0.27 -18.07 -25.02
N ASP A 74 0.44 -18.88 -26.06
CA ASP A 74 1.41 -18.62 -27.12
C ASP A 74 0.92 -17.48 -28.03
N LEU A 75 1.35 -16.26 -27.68
CA LEU A 75 1.03 -15.05 -28.43
C LEU A 75 1.58 -15.09 -29.86
N ALA A 76 2.70 -15.79 -30.08
CA ALA A 76 3.30 -15.92 -31.39
C ALA A 76 2.46 -16.82 -32.31
N GLU A 77 2.00 -17.96 -31.81
CA GLU A 77 1.11 -18.85 -32.55
C GLU A 77 -0.26 -18.22 -32.78
N ALA A 78 -0.81 -17.50 -31.78
CA ALA A 78 -2.04 -16.74 -31.95
C ALA A 78 -1.94 -15.72 -33.10
N ALA A 79 -0.79 -15.06 -33.28
CA ALA A 79 -0.55 -14.17 -34.41
C ALA A 79 -0.56 -14.92 -35.75
N ARG A 80 0.15 -16.06 -35.86
CA ARG A 80 0.21 -16.88 -37.08
C ARG A 80 -1.16 -17.43 -37.48
N LEU A 81 -1.98 -17.79 -36.49
CA LEU A 81 -3.34 -18.28 -36.67
C LEU A 81 -4.37 -17.14 -36.89
N GLN A 82 -3.92 -15.89 -37.07
CA GLN A 82 -4.76 -14.71 -37.29
C GLN A 82 -5.81 -14.48 -36.18
N GLN A 83 -5.46 -14.86 -34.94
CA GLN A 83 -6.31 -14.66 -33.76
C GLN A 83 -6.13 -13.27 -33.15
N ILE A 84 -5.03 -12.58 -33.51
CA ILE A 84 -4.78 -11.19 -33.15
C ILE A 84 -5.20 -10.31 -34.32
N ARG A 85 -6.24 -9.50 -34.11
CA ARG A 85 -6.71 -8.51 -35.09
C ARG A 85 -5.72 -7.36 -35.20
N ARG A 86 -5.20 -6.91 -34.05
CA ARG A 86 -4.31 -5.76 -33.95
C ARG A 86 -3.53 -5.79 -32.66
N ILE A 87 -2.33 -5.22 -32.69
CA ILE A 87 -1.57 -4.80 -31.52
C ILE A 87 -1.22 -3.32 -31.64
N SER A 88 -1.24 -2.59 -30.53
CA SER A 88 -0.79 -1.18 -30.48
C SER A 88 -0.07 -0.89 -29.17
N LYS A 89 0.95 -0.02 -29.21
CA LYS A 89 1.57 0.51 -27.99
C LYS A 89 0.61 1.50 -27.34
N PHE A 90 0.02 1.09 -26.23
CA PHE A 90 -1.05 1.82 -25.56
C PHE A 90 -0.53 3.02 -24.76
N GLY A 91 0.66 2.87 -24.19
CA GLY A 91 1.33 3.92 -23.44
C GLY A 91 2.57 3.38 -22.74
N THR A 92 3.36 4.28 -22.18
CA THR A 92 4.51 3.94 -21.34
C THR A 92 4.37 4.62 -19.98
N ALA A 93 4.47 3.83 -18.92
CA ALA A 93 4.34 4.28 -17.54
C ALA A 93 5.71 4.26 -16.84
N LEU A 94 6.23 5.44 -16.53
CA LEU A 94 7.43 5.61 -15.72
C LEU A 94 7.05 5.68 -14.25
N THR A 95 7.59 4.78 -13.44
CA THR A 95 7.42 4.87 -11.98
C THR A 95 8.05 6.17 -11.47
N PRO A 96 7.32 6.94 -10.63
CA PRO A 96 7.81 8.21 -10.11
C PRO A 96 9.18 8.11 -9.41
N ALA A 97 9.93 9.21 -9.40
CA ALA A 97 11.31 9.24 -8.95
C ALA A 97 11.51 8.89 -7.46
N PHE A 98 10.49 9.11 -6.63
CA PHE A 98 10.54 8.85 -5.18
C PHE A 98 10.35 7.37 -4.81
N GLN A 99 9.93 6.51 -5.75
CA GLN A 99 9.81 5.07 -5.50
C GLN A 99 11.19 4.41 -5.56
N LYS A 100 11.50 3.56 -4.57
CA LYS A 100 12.79 2.86 -4.48
C LYS A 100 13.06 1.96 -5.69
N GLN A 101 12.04 1.27 -6.18
CA GLN A 101 12.10 0.47 -7.40
C GLN A 101 11.33 1.18 -8.50
N ARG A 102 12.02 1.46 -9.61
CA ARG A 102 11.45 2.22 -10.72
C ARG A 102 11.39 1.38 -11.99
N PHE A 103 10.20 1.31 -12.57
CA PHE A 103 9.92 0.63 -13.82
C PHE A 103 9.64 1.63 -14.94
N ASN A 104 10.04 1.26 -16.14
CA ASN A 104 9.60 1.82 -17.41
C ASN A 104 8.69 0.75 -18.04
N ALA A 105 7.39 0.82 -17.73
CA ALA A 105 6.42 -0.21 -18.08
C ALA A 105 5.72 0.13 -19.40
N HIS A 106 5.87 -0.74 -20.40
CA HIS A 106 5.29 -0.57 -21.73
C HIS A 106 4.00 -1.38 -21.85
N PHE A 107 2.89 -0.67 -22.08
CA PHE A 107 1.58 -1.29 -22.19
C PHE A 107 1.26 -1.53 -23.66
N TYR A 108 0.91 -2.76 -24.00
CA TYR A 108 0.52 -3.16 -25.33
C TYR A 108 -0.93 -3.61 -25.34
N LYS A 109 -1.78 -2.95 -26.13
CA LYS A 109 -3.15 -3.40 -26.35
C LYS A 109 -3.16 -4.46 -27.44
N ILE A 110 -3.76 -5.61 -27.15
CA ILE A 110 -3.85 -6.76 -28.05
C ILE A 110 -5.33 -7.06 -28.28
N GLU A 111 -5.80 -6.80 -29.48
CA GLU A 111 -7.20 -7.01 -29.89
C GLU A 111 -7.35 -8.42 -30.46
N LEU A 112 -8.06 -9.29 -29.75
CA LEU A 112 -8.27 -10.69 -30.11
C LEU A 112 -9.60 -10.90 -30.85
N THR A 113 -9.61 -11.84 -31.79
CA THR A 113 -10.82 -12.19 -32.57
C THR A 113 -11.82 -13.05 -31.78
N HIS A 114 -11.35 -13.73 -30.73
CA HIS A 114 -12.16 -14.50 -29.79
C HIS A 114 -11.46 -14.52 -28.43
N LYS A 115 -12.19 -14.89 -27.37
CA LYS A 115 -11.65 -14.99 -26.01
C LYS A 115 -10.92 -16.33 -25.86
N PRO A 116 -9.59 -16.35 -25.70
CA PRO A 116 -8.86 -17.56 -25.36
C PRO A 116 -9.19 -18.02 -23.94
N ASN A 117 -9.00 -19.32 -23.70
CA ASN A 117 -9.04 -19.91 -22.36
C ASN A 117 -7.62 -19.87 -21.78
N PHE A 118 -7.31 -18.82 -21.03
CA PHE A 118 -6.04 -18.68 -20.33
C PHE A 118 -5.94 -19.67 -19.17
N THR A 119 -4.74 -20.18 -18.91
CA THR A 119 -4.40 -20.97 -17.72
C THR A 119 -3.48 -20.14 -16.83
N PRO A 120 -4.02 -19.45 -15.81
CA PRO A 120 -3.21 -18.52 -15.01
C PRO A 120 -2.19 -19.27 -14.14
N ASP A 121 -0.99 -18.70 -13.99
CA ASP A 121 -0.05 -19.15 -12.96
C ASP A 121 -0.61 -18.83 -11.57
N ASN A 122 -1.00 -19.88 -10.85
CA ASN A 122 -1.51 -19.77 -9.49
C ASN A 122 -0.46 -19.21 -8.51
N GLY A 123 0.83 -19.21 -8.88
CA GLY A 123 1.90 -18.56 -8.12
C GLY A 123 1.80 -17.04 -8.09
N GLU A 124 1.28 -16.43 -9.17
CA GLU A 124 1.24 -14.98 -9.37
C GLU A 124 -0.17 -14.38 -9.44
N ILE A 125 -1.14 -15.15 -9.94
CA ILE A 125 -2.51 -14.71 -10.19
C ILE A 125 -3.45 -15.37 -9.17
N PHE A 126 -4.11 -14.55 -8.36
CA PHE A 126 -5.15 -14.98 -7.42
C PHE A 126 -6.46 -15.30 -8.12
N SER A 127 -6.84 -14.45 -9.08
CA SER A 127 -8.03 -14.63 -9.90
C SER A 127 -7.86 -13.86 -11.21
N CYS A 128 -8.50 -14.28 -12.29
CA CYS A 128 -8.48 -13.55 -13.55
C CYS A 128 -9.81 -13.71 -14.29
N GLY A 129 -10.07 -12.83 -15.25
CA GLY A 129 -11.27 -12.98 -16.06
C GLY A 129 -11.44 -11.90 -17.11
N TRP A 130 -12.30 -12.24 -18.08
CA TRP A 130 -12.86 -11.31 -19.03
C TRP A 130 -14.05 -10.59 -18.40
N LYS A 131 -14.10 -9.26 -18.54
CA LYS A 131 -15.20 -8.44 -18.05
C LYS A 131 -15.47 -7.29 -19.04
N PRO A 132 -16.73 -6.85 -19.23
CA PRO A 132 -17.00 -5.61 -19.96
C PRO A 132 -16.18 -4.46 -19.38
N THR A 133 -15.57 -3.64 -20.24
CA THR A 133 -14.64 -2.58 -19.77
C THR A 133 -15.31 -1.59 -18.83
N VAL A 134 -16.57 -1.25 -19.11
CA VAL A 134 -17.42 -0.41 -18.26
C VAL A 134 -17.63 -1.04 -16.88
N ALA A 135 -17.80 -2.36 -16.80
CA ALA A 135 -17.97 -3.05 -15.52
C ALA A 135 -16.67 -3.08 -14.71
N LEU A 136 -15.51 -3.29 -15.36
CA LEU A 136 -14.22 -3.24 -14.66
C LEU A 136 -13.90 -1.82 -14.16
N TRP A 137 -14.27 -0.80 -14.93
CA TRP A 137 -14.19 0.58 -14.48
C TRP A 137 -15.13 0.86 -13.30
N GLN A 138 -16.33 0.27 -13.30
CA GLN A 138 -17.27 0.39 -12.19
C GLN A 138 -16.73 -0.24 -10.90
N ASP A 139 -16.03 -1.39 -10.98
CA ASP A 139 -15.36 -1.99 -9.81
C ASP A 139 -14.38 -1.00 -9.16
N TYR A 140 -13.62 -0.23 -9.95
CA TYR A 140 -12.73 0.81 -9.42
C TYR A 140 -13.52 1.94 -8.75
N LEU A 141 -14.57 2.45 -9.40
CA LEU A 141 -15.40 3.53 -8.88
C LEU A 141 -16.11 3.17 -7.55
N LEU A 142 -16.45 1.90 -7.38
CA LEU A 142 -17.04 1.36 -6.14
C LEU A 142 -15.99 0.99 -5.08
N GLY A 143 -14.70 1.18 -5.37
CA GLY A 143 -13.61 0.86 -4.46
C GLY A 143 -13.38 -0.65 -4.25
N GLU A 144 -13.82 -1.48 -5.20
CA GLU A 144 -13.67 -2.94 -5.18
C GLU A 144 -12.37 -3.41 -5.87
N ALA A 145 -11.74 -2.51 -6.64
CA ALA A 145 -10.52 -2.82 -7.39
C ALA A 145 -9.37 -1.87 -7.02
N LEU A 146 -8.38 -2.42 -6.32
CA LEU A 146 -7.12 -1.74 -6.00
C LEU A 146 -6.23 -1.69 -7.25
N MET A 147 -5.91 -0.50 -7.76
CA MET A 147 -5.18 -0.35 -9.02
C MET A 147 -4.05 0.66 -8.92
N VAL A 148 -2.95 0.39 -9.62
CA VAL A 148 -1.96 1.43 -9.91
C VAL A 148 -2.52 2.38 -10.99
N ARG A 149 -2.11 3.65 -10.95
CA ARG A 149 -2.61 4.68 -11.88
C ARG A 149 -2.54 4.32 -13.37
N PRO A 150 -1.48 3.70 -13.90
CA PRO A 150 -1.43 3.28 -15.31
C PRO A 150 -2.58 2.33 -15.70
N ASN A 151 -2.88 1.35 -14.85
CA ASN A 151 -3.95 0.38 -15.08
C ASN A 151 -5.31 1.07 -15.02
N MET A 152 -5.51 1.92 -14.01
CA MET A 152 -6.72 2.73 -13.86
C MET A 152 -6.96 3.62 -15.09
N ARG A 153 -5.93 4.32 -15.58
CA ARG A 153 -6.03 5.17 -16.79
C ARG A 153 -6.36 4.38 -18.04
N ALA A 154 -5.74 3.21 -18.22
CA ALA A 154 -6.03 2.34 -19.35
C ALA A 154 -7.48 1.83 -19.32
N ILE A 155 -7.94 1.32 -18.17
CA ILE A 155 -9.31 0.82 -18.00
C ILE A 155 -10.32 1.95 -18.21
N ARG A 156 -10.08 3.13 -17.64
CA ARG A 156 -10.94 4.31 -17.85
C ARG A 156 -11.06 4.69 -19.32
N ALA A 157 -9.94 4.76 -20.04
CA ALA A 157 -9.95 5.10 -21.46
C ALA A 157 -10.71 4.07 -22.29
N LEU A 158 -10.50 2.77 -22.02
CA LEU A 158 -11.16 1.67 -22.74
C LEU A 158 -12.64 1.49 -22.35
N ALA A 159 -13.04 1.95 -21.16
CA ALA A 159 -14.44 2.02 -20.75
C ALA A 159 -15.19 3.14 -21.48
N LEU A 160 -14.50 4.24 -21.82
CA LEU A 160 -15.08 5.33 -22.63
C LEU A 160 -15.14 4.97 -24.11
N ASP A 161 -14.05 4.42 -24.65
CA ASP A 161 -13.95 3.98 -26.04
C ASP A 161 -12.98 2.79 -26.16
N ILE A 162 -13.53 1.59 -26.34
CA ILE A 162 -12.75 0.35 -26.49
C ILE A 162 -11.86 0.35 -27.73
N SER A 163 -12.15 1.19 -28.74
CA SER A 163 -11.39 1.27 -29.99
C SER A 163 -10.11 2.09 -29.87
N VAL A 164 -9.92 2.83 -28.76
CA VAL A 164 -8.72 3.62 -28.50
C VAL A 164 -7.48 2.73 -28.52
N GLN A 165 -6.43 3.21 -29.18
CA GLN A 165 -5.18 2.45 -29.41
C GLN A 165 -4.05 2.88 -28.50
N SER A 166 -4.09 4.13 -28.03
CA SER A 166 -3.12 4.72 -27.12
C SER A 166 -3.74 5.90 -26.37
N VAL A 167 -3.13 6.24 -25.23
CA VAL A 167 -3.55 7.37 -24.39
C VAL A 167 -2.33 8.23 -24.11
N GLU A 168 -2.43 9.53 -24.34
CA GLU A 168 -1.39 10.51 -24.04
C GLU A 168 -1.96 11.71 -23.29
N PRO A 169 -1.35 12.14 -22.16
CA PRO A 169 -0.21 11.51 -21.49
C PRO A 169 -0.62 10.25 -20.72
N PHE A 170 0.12 9.16 -20.89
CA PHE A 170 -0.12 7.93 -20.10
C PHE A 170 0.41 8.05 -18.67
N CYS A 171 1.57 8.68 -18.50
CA CYS A 171 2.15 9.01 -17.21
C CYS A 171 1.50 10.24 -16.57
N GLU A 172 1.52 10.28 -15.25
CA GLU A 172 1.27 11.50 -14.50
C GLU A 172 2.60 12.21 -14.24
N VAL A 173 2.60 13.52 -14.46
CA VAL A 173 3.72 14.37 -14.09
C VAL A 173 3.32 15.09 -12.82
N PHE A 174 4.04 14.79 -11.74
CA PHE A 174 3.87 15.52 -10.48
C PHE A 174 4.73 16.78 -10.55
N PRO A 175 4.17 17.95 -10.19
CA PRO A 175 4.97 19.17 -10.04
C PRO A 175 6.07 18.96 -8.99
N ASP A 176 7.26 19.49 -9.25
CA ASP A 176 8.40 19.36 -8.32
C ASP A 176 8.11 20.03 -6.97
N ASP A 177 7.26 21.05 -6.96
CA ASP A 177 6.84 21.81 -5.79
C ASP A 177 5.62 21.24 -5.07
N GLU A 178 5.15 20.04 -5.46
CA GLU A 178 4.05 19.32 -4.82
C GLU A 178 4.52 17.93 -4.34
N LEU A 179 3.76 17.35 -3.41
CA LEU A 179 3.88 15.95 -3.05
C LEU A 179 3.07 15.06 -4.01
N PRO A 180 3.54 13.84 -4.28
CA PRO A 180 2.79 12.87 -5.07
C PRO A 180 1.48 12.49 -4.38
N HIS A 181 0.37 12.85 -5.00
CA HIS A 181 -0.97 12.47 -4.58
C HIS A 181 -1.44 11.25 -5.39
N ILE A 182 -1.57 10.09 -4.74
CA ILE A 182 -1.88 8.83 -5.42
C ILE A 182 -3.21 8.29 -4.94
N GLU A 183 -4.07 7.93 -5.89
CA GLU A 183 -5.35 7.28 -5.61
C GLU A 183 -5.30 5.86 -6.16
N PHE A 184 -5.15 4.87 -5.26
CA PHE A 184 -5.20 3.44 -5.63
C PHE A 184 -6.62 2.86 -5.57
N LEU A 185 -7.49 3.51 -4.79
CA LEU A 185 -8.92 3.24 -4.66
C LEU A 185 -9.65 4.56 -4.85
N ASN A 186 -10.77 4.53 -5.58
CA ASN A 186 -11.55 5.72 -5.87
C ASN A 186 -11.88 6.53 -4.61
N GLY A 187 -11.64 7.84 -4.65
CA GLY A 187 -11.94 8.75 -3.54
C GLY A 187 -11.05 8.60 -2.29
N LEU A 188 -9.97 7.82 -2.36
CA LEU A 188 -9.00 7.65 -1.28
C LEU A 188 -7.61 8.12 -1.71
N GLY A 189 -7.29 9.37 -1.38
CA GLY A 189 -6.00 9.98 -1.65
C GLY A 189 -4.92 9.51 -0.69
N ILE A 190 -3.74 9.18 -1.18
CA ILE A 190 -2.55 8.87 -0.38
C ILE A 190 -1.42 9.80 -0.80
N LEU A 191 -0.93 10.57 0.17
CA LEU A 191 0.24 11.42 0.06
C LEU A 191 1.40 10.71 0.76
N ALA A 192 2.40 10.27 0.01
CA ALA A 192 3.63 9.72 0.60
C ALA A 192 4.50 10.88 1.08
N VAL A 193 4.33 11.31 2.33
CA VAL A 193 5.00 12.47 2.92
C VAL A 193 6.38 12.05 3.42
N PRO A 194 7.50 12.57 2.87
CA PRO A 194 8.81 12.36 3.47
C PRO A 194 8.81 12.80 4.94
N SER A 195 9.11 11.87 5.84
CA SER A 195 8.98 12.05 7.31
C SER A 195 10.24 11.58 8.04
N ASN A 196 10.35 11.91 9.33
CA ASN A 196 11.44 11.45 10.20
C ASN A 196 11.19 10.03 10.75
N THR A 197 10.68 9.13 9.91
CA THR A 197 10.41 7.70 10.23
C THR A 197 11.70 6.91 10.38
N LEU A 198 11.63 5.77 11.06
CA LEU A 198 12.75 4.83 11.16
C LEU A 198 13.01 4.10 9.82
N PRO A 199 14.28 3.84 9.45
CA PRO A 199 14.61 3.01 8.30
C PRO A 199 14.01 1.59 8.41
N PRO A 200 13.61 0.96 7.29
CA PRO A 200 13.87 1.35 5.90
C PRO A 200 12.84 2.32 5.31
N ALA A 201 11.80 2.67 6.06
CA ALA A 201 10.82 3.65 5.63
C ALA A 201 11.48 5.04 5.47
N ILE A 202 10.96 5.81 4.53
CA ILE A 202 11.40 7.19 4.23
C ILE A 202 10.23 8.17 4.12
N THR A 203 9.00 7.66 4.21
CA THR A 203 7.77 8.42 4.09
C THR A 203 6.72 7.86 5.05
N THR A 204 5.81 8.72 5.49
CA THR A 204 4.55 8.37 6.15
C THR A 204 3.39 8.68 5.21
N ASN A 205 2.46 7.77 5.09
CA ASN A 205 1.27 7.88 4.26
C ASN A 205 0.24 8.75 4.97
N ALA A 206 0.03 9.95 4.43
CA ALA A 206 -1.09 10.78 4.84
C ALA A 206 -2.29 10.48 3.93
N LEU A 207 -3.36 9.94 4.51
CA LEU A 207 -4.59 9.64 3.80
C LEU A 207 -5.45 10.89 3.76
N LEU A 208 -5.90 11.25 2.56
CA LEU A 208 -6.82 12.35 2.31
C LEU A 208 -8.15 11.76 1.81
N LEU A 209 -9.19 11.87 2.64
CA LEU A 209 -10.50 11.28 2.34
C LEU A 209 -11.66 12.14 2.85
N GLY A 210 -12.84 11.88 2.31
CA GLY A 210 -14.08 12.55 2.68
C GLY A 210 -14.89 12.89 1.43
N ASP A 211 -16.09 12.33 1.35
CA ASP A 211 -17.03 12.59 0.26
C ASP A 211 -17.45 14.07 0.20
N GLU A 212 -17.97 14.49 -0.95
CA GLU A 212 -18.59 15.80 -1.08
C GLU A 212 -19.73 15.97 -0.06
N GLY A 213 -19.68 17.05 0.73
CA GLY A 213 -20.63 17.31 1.81
C GLY A 213 -20.31 16.63 3.15
N SER A 214 -19.25 15.82 3.23
CA SER A 214 -18.72 15.26 4.48
C SER A 214 -17.39 15.94 4.87
N PRO A 215 -17.01 15.95 6.17
CA PRO A 215 -15.73 16.51 6.59
C PRO A 215 -14.55 15.80 5.92
N ARG A 216 -13.66 16.55 5.29
CA ARG A 216 -12.43 16.01 4.71
C ARG A 216 -11.35 15.87 5.78
N ILE A 217 -10.71 14.71 5.82
CA ILE A 217 -9.71 14.36 6.83
C ILE A 217 -8.37 14.11 6.17
N LEU A 218 -7.31 14.62 6.78
CA LEU A 218 -5.92 14.28 6.47
C LEU A 218 -5.31 13.53 7.66
N THR A 219 -4.85 12.30 7.47
CA THR A 219 -4.18 11.52 8.52
C THR A 219 -2.68 11.78 8.55
N ASP A 220 -2.06 11.83 9.72
CA ASP A 220 -0.60 11.82 9.95
C ASP A 220 0.28 12.67 9.03
N PRO A 221 -0.05 13.95 8.75
CA PRO A 221 0.82 14.77 7.91
C PRO A 221 2.05 15.24 8.71
N SER A 222 3.13 14.46 8.67
CA SER A 222 4.39 14.77 9.37
C SER A 222 5.59 14.98 8.42
N PRO A 223 5.63 16.10 7.67
CA PRO A 223 6.77 16.43 6.83
C PRO A 223 8.07 16.57 7.65
N ALA A 224 9.15 15.97 7.14
CA ALA A 224 10.48 15.94 7.74
C ALA A 224 11.20 17.30 7.76
N SER A 225 10.75 18.27 6.96
CA SER A 225 11.41 19.58 6.83
C SER A 225 10.44 20.68 6.39
N PRO A 226 10.80 21.96 6.58
CA PRO A 226 10.01 23.09 6.08
C PRO A 226 9.76 23.06 4.57
N GLU A 227 10.71 22.54 3.79
CA GLU A 227 10.55 22.38 2.33
C GLU A 227 9.44 21.36 2.01
N VAL A 228 9.45 20.20 2.68
CA VAL A 228 8.43 19.17 2.51
C VAL A 228 7.07 19.67 2.99
N LEU A 229 7.02 20.44 4.08
CA LEU A 229 5.80 21.09 4.56
C LEU A 229 5.24 22.07 3.51
N GLN A 230 6.10 22.86 2.85
CA GLN A 230 5.65 23.75 1.80
C GLN A 230 5.08 22.99 0.59
N ARG A 231 5.72 21.88 0.19
CA ARG A 231 5.21 21.00 -0.87
C ARG A 231 3.87 20.38 -0.51
N LEU A 232 3.72 19.91 0.73
CA LEU A 232 2.45 19.40 1.25
C LEU A 232 1.36 20.48 1.18
N LYS A 233 1.64 21.70 1.65
CA LYS A 233 0.71 22.83 1.56
C LYS A 233 0.31 23.14 0.12
N ASN A 234 1.25 23.08 -0.82
CA ASN A 234 0.97 23.30 -2.24
C ASN A 234 -0.02 22.24 -2.76
N THR A 235 0.21 20.96 -2.46
CA THR A 235 -0.68 19.85 -2.85
C THR A 235 -2.08 19.98 -2.25
N LEU A 236 -2.18 20.42 -0.99
CA LEU A 236 -3.47 20.56 -0.31
C LEU A 236 -4.30 21.76 -0.80
N ARG A 237 -3.77 22.68 -1.62
CA ARG A 237 -4.51 23.86 -2.10
C ARG A 237 -5.81 23.50 -2.82
N GLN A 238 -5.81 22.43 -3.62
CA GLN A 238 -7.00 21.97 -4.34
C GLN A 238 -7.90 21.08 -3.49
N GLN A 239 -7.36 20.52 -2.40
CA GLN A 239 -8.04 19.55 -1.57
C GLN A 239 -7.83 19.83 -0.08
N HIS A 240 -8.32 20.99 0.35
CA HIS A 240 -8.17 21.45 1.73
C HIS A 240 -8.85 20.49 2.70
N PRO A 241 -8.15 19.96 3.72
CA PRO A 241 -8.77 19.15 4.75
C PRO A 241 -9.59 20.03 5.70
N ASP A 242 -10.68 19.52 6.23
CA ASP A 242 -11.44 20.18 7.29
C ASP A 242 -10.85 19.89 8.67
N MET A 243 -10.12 18.78 8.81
CA MET A 243 -9.49 18.36 10.05
C MET A 243 -8.27 17.47 9.81
N ILE A 244 -7.36 17.40 10.79
CA ILE A 244 -6.18 16.52 10.75
C ILE A 244 -6.30 15.45 11.82
N LEU A 245 -6.19 14.17 11.47
CA LEU A 245 -6.13 13.05 12.42
C LEU A 245 -4.67 12.68 12.70
N ILE A 246 -4.29 12.60 13.97
CA ILE A 246 -3.06 11.94 14.40
C ILE A 246 -3.42 10.54 14.88
N SER A 247 -2.88 9.51 14.24
CA SER A 247 -3.10 8.10 14.57
C SER A 247 -2.51 7.75 15.93
N HIS A 248 -1.28 8.18 16.22
CA HIS A 248 -0.59 7.91 17.47
C HIS A 248 0.56 8.89 17.76
N HIS A 249 1.24 8.72 18.89
CA HIS A 249 2.16 9.74 19.43
C HIS A 249 3.59 9.70 18.87
N HIS A 250 3.92 8.83 17.92
CA HIS A 250 5.28 8.80 17.39
C HIS A 250 5.56 9.99 16.46
N PRO A 251 6.78 10.57 16.52
CA PRO A 251 7.07 11.87 15.89
C PRO A 251 6.77 11.93 14.39
N ASP A 252 7.02 10.86 13.67
CA ASP A 252 6.77 10.75 12.23
C ASP A 252 5.29 10.72 11.84
N HIS A 253 4.37 10.84 12.81
CA HIS A 253 2.93 10.99 12.57
C HIS A 253 2.41 12.39 12.92
N HIS A 254 3.15 13.18 13.71
CA HIS A 254 2.63 14.44 14.24
C HIS A 254 3.57 15.64 14.27
N GLU A 255 4.88 15.49 14.09
CA GLU A 255 5.89 16.52 14.39
C GLU A 255 5.55 17.92 13.82
N SER A 256 5.10 17.97 12.57
CA SER A 256 4.71 19.21 11.88
C SER A 256 3.20 19.46 11.84
N VAL A 257 2.38 18.62 12.47
CA VAL A 257 0.92 18.77 12.53
C VAL A 257 0.51 20.09 13.18
N PRO A 258 1.11 20.56 14.30
CA PRO A 258 0.69 21.82 14.90
C PRO A 258 0.84 23.02 13.97
N ASP A 259 1.94 23.09 13.23
CA ASP A 259 2.21 24.20 12.32
C ASP A 259 1.24 24.16 11.14
N LEU A 260 1.04 22.97 10.55
CA LEU A 260 0.07 22.78 9.48
C LEU A 260 -1.37 23.11 9.94
N ALA A 261 -1.78 22.64 11.11
CA ALA A 261 -3.12 22.87 11.65
C ALA A 261 -3.40 24.36 11.89
N ARG A 262 -2.42 25.11 12.42
CA ARG A 262 -2.55 26.57 12.60
C ARG A 262 -2.63 27.30 11.27
N ASP A 263 -1.80 26.92 10.30
CA ASP A 263 -1.78 27.56 8.99
C ASP A 263 -3.08 27.33 8.20
N LEU A 264 -3.66 26.13 8.33
CA LEU A 264 -4.94 25.79 7.71
C LEU A 264 -6.16 26.23 8.55
N GLY A 265 -5.95 26.56 9.83
CA GLY A 265 -7.04 26.92 10.75
C GLY A 265 -7.99 25.75 11.08
N VAL A 266 -7.48 24.52 11.12
CA VAL A 266 -8.29 23.30 11.27
C VAL A 266 -8.05 22.61 12.61
N PRO A 267 -9.06 21.93 13.18
CA PRO A 267 -8.90 21.13 14.38
C PRO A 267 -8.04 19.88 14.14
N VAL A 268 -7.44 19.40 15.22
CA VAL A 268 -6.71 18.13 15.27
C VAL A 268 -7.54 17.09 16.02
N LEU A 269 -7.67 15.89 15.46
CA LEU A 269 -8.27 14.72 16.09
C LEU A 269 -7.17 13.79 16.59
N CYS A 270 -7.28 13.30 17.80
CA CYS A 270 -6.45 12.21 18.31
C CYS A 270 -7.10 11.54 19.52
N SER A 271 -6.60 10.38 19.94
CA SER A 271 -7.05 9.79 21.20
C SER A 271 -6.59 10.64 22.40
N LYS A 272 -7.27 10.50 23.54
CA LYS A 272 -6.85 11.17 24.80
C LYS A 272 -5.42 10.76 25.19
N THR A 273 -5.11 9.48 25.01
CA THR A 273 -3.81 8.90 25.33
C THR A 273 -2.71 9.46 24.43
N THR A 274 -2.93 9.52 23.12
CA THR A 274 -2.00 10.14 22.17
C THR A 274 -1.70 11.58 22.54
N ARG A 275 -2.74 12.40 22.82
CA ARG A 275 -2.53 13.78 23.27
C ARG A 275 -1.69 13.84 24.55
N HIS A 276 -2.00 13.00 25.54
CA HIS A 276 -1.28 12.97 26.81
C HIS A 276 0.21 12.64 26.61
N ARG A 277 0.53 11.62 25.80
CA ARG A 277 1.91 11.24 25.47
C ARG A 277 2.65 12.35 24.74
N ILE A 278 2.01 12.96 23.75
CA ILE A 278 2.59 14.10 23.01
C ILE A 278 2.90 15.26 23.97
N GLN A 279 1.95 15.67 24.81
CA GLN A 279 2.18 16.76 25.74
C GLN A 279 3.23 16.41 26.82
N GLY A 280 3.30 15.14 27.24
CA GLY A 280 4.30 14.67 28.20
C GLY A 280 5.73 14.74 27.68
N ARG A 281 5.94 14.54 26.37
CA ARG A 281 7.28 14.51 25.75
C ARG A 281 7.68 15.80 25.03
N TRP A 282 6.73 16.50 24.41
CA TRP A 282 6.99 17.73 23.64
C TRP A 282 6.45 19.02 24.29
N GLY A 283 5.76 18.90 25.44
CA GLY A 283 5.32 20.05 26.24
C GLY A 283 3.82 20.33 26.18
N LEU A 284 3.31 20.95 27.25
CA LEU A 284 1.87 21.22 27.40
C LEU A 284 1.31 22.17 26.34
N ASN A 285 2.15 23.06 25.80
CA ASN A 285 1.80 24.03 24.76
C ASN A 285 1.93 23.49 23.34
N TYR A 286 2.20 22.18 23.14
CA TYR A 286 2.35 21.59 21.81
C TYR A 286 1.17 21.90 20.86
N PHE A 287 -0.06 21.82 21.39
CA PHE A 287 -1.30 22.14 20.67
C PHE A 287 -1.82 23.57 20.95
N GLU A 288 -0.98 24.49 21.40
CA GLU A 288 -1.39 25.87 21.67
C GLU A 288 -1.94 26.54 20.40
N GLY A 289 -3.10 27.17 20.52
CA GLY A 289 -3.82 27.80 19.40
C GLY A 289 -4.57 26.84 18.49
N ILE A 290 -4.68 25.55 18.85
CA ILE A 290 -5.32 24.52 18.03
C ILE A 290 -6.48 23.89 18.80
N GLU A 291 -7.64 23.76 18.17
CA GLU A 291 -8.75 22.98 18.72
C GLU A 291 -8.39 21.49 18.62
N VAL A 292 -8.33 20.79 19.76
CA VAL A 292 -8.10 19.34 19.80
C VAL A 292 -9.41 18.63 20.15
N ARG A 293 -9.86 17.76 19.25
CA ARG A 293 -11.04 16.90 19.42
C ARG A 293 -10.59 15.47 19.68
N TYR A 294 -11.31 14.78 20.55
CA TYR A 294 -10.99 13.40 20.88
C TYR A 294 -11.75 12.44 19.98
N VAL A 295 -11.07 11.39 19.54
CA VAL A 295 -11.67 10.23 18.87
C VAL A 295 -11.45 8.98 19.71
N GLN A 296 -12.39 8.06 19.60
CA GLN A 296 -12.37 6.75 20.25
C GLN A 296 -13.01 5.69 19.35
N GLN A 297 -12.99 4.44 19.80
CA GLN A 297 -13.63 3.32 19.09
C GLN A 297 -15.09 3.67 18.70
N ASP A 298 -15.47 3.31 17.47
CA ASP A 298 -16.81 3.44 16.89
C ASP A 298 -17.27 4.87 16.53
N ASP A 299 -16.44 5.90 16.75
CA ASP A 299 -16.76 7.25 16.27
C ASP A 299 -16.81 7.31 14.75
N VAL A 300 -17.85 7.94 14.19
CA VAL A 300 -17.94 8.24 12.74
C VAL A 300 -17.12 9.49 12.45
N ILE A 301 -16.08 9.34 11.63
CA ILE A 301 -15.11 10.40 11.33
C ILE A 301 -15.49 11.15 10.05
N THR A 302 -15.88 10.42 8.99
CA THR A 302 -16.28 10.99 7.69
C THR A 302 -17.09 9.96 6.90
N GLN A 303 -17.29 10.18 5.60
CA GLN A 303 -17.82 9.21 4.65
C GLN A 303 -16.85 8.97 3.50
N TRP A 304 -16.90 7.76 2.96
CA TRP A 304 -16.22 7.35 1.74
C TRP A 304 -17.16 6.51 0.88
N LEU A 305 -17.45 6.99 -0.33
CA LEU A 305 -18.41 6.37 -1.26
C LEU A 305 -19.78 6.11 -0.62
N GLY A 306 -20.24 7.03 0.23
CA GLY A 306 -21.51 6.95 0.96
C GLY A 306 -21.49 6.03 2.20
N HIS A 307 -20.37 5.39 2.51
CA HIS A 307 -20.20 4.59 3.72
C HIS A 307 -19.58 5.42 4.84
N SER A 308 -20.11 5.31 6.06
CA SER A 308 -19.48 5.89 7.24
C SER A 308 -18.09 5.30 7.46
N VAL A 309 -17.11 6.18 7.69
CA VAL A 309 -15.74 5.82 8.07
C VAL A 309 -15.63 5.90 9.58
N ILE A 310 -15.29 4.77 10.19
CA ILE A 310 -15.30 4.53 11.62
C ILE A 310 -13.87 4.55 12.17
N CYS A 311 -13.71 5.16 13.34
CA CYS A 311 -12.49 5.09 14.14
C CYS A 311 -12.38 3.74 14.85
N HIS A 312 -11.22 3.11 14.75
CA HIS A 312 -10.88 1.88 15.46
C HIS A 312 -9.66 2.12 16.35
N GLU A 313 -9.77 1.85 17.64
CA GLU A 313 -8.61 1.83 18.54
C GLU A 313 -7.75 0.62 18.21
N LEU A 314 -6.44 0.75 18.06
CA LEU A 314 -5.51 -0.30 17.66
C LEU A 314 -4.34 -0.44 18.66
N PRO A 315 -4.60 -0.65 19.97
CA PRO A 315 -3.53 -0.66 20.97
C PRO A 315 -2.53 -1.78 20.72
N GLY A 316 -1.28 -1.55 21.13
CA GLY A 316 -0.23 -2.57 21.19
C GLY A 316 1.12 -2.07 20.72
N HIS A 317 1.21 -1.44 19.55
CA HIS A 317 2.40 -0.69 19.14
C HIS A 317 2.52 0.61 19.94
N ASP A 318 1.41 1.33 20.02
CA ASP A 318 1.18 2.45 20.91
C ASP A 318 -0.19 2.23 21.58
N ASP A 319 -0.36 2.69 22.82
CA ASP A 319 -1.58 2.52 23.60
C ASP A 319 -2.70 3.50 23.24
N GLY A 320 -2.38 4.58 22.52
CA GLY A 320 -3.31 5.55 21.99
C GLY A 320 -3.62 5.40 20.50
N MET A 321 -3.06 4.38 19.83
CA MET A 321 -3.13 4.25 18.38
C MET A 321 -4.55 4.05 17.89
N VAL A 322 -4.92 4.78 16.82
CA VAL A 322 -6.19 4.62 16.12
C VAL A 322 -5.97 4.39 14.62
N GLY A 323 -6.92 3.69 14.00
CA GLY A 323 -7.03 3.51 12.56
C GLY A 323 -8.42 3.85 12.06
N LEU A 324 -8.61 3.84 10.74
CA LEU A 324 -9.88 4.17 10.09
C LEU A 324 -10.32 3.05 9.14
N ALA A 325 -11.61 2.74 9.11
CA ALA A 325 -12.19 1.85 8.10
C ALA A 325 -13.64 2.24 7.78
N PRO A 326 -14.10 2.15 6.52
CA PRO A 326 -15.52 2.23 6.21
C PRO A 326 -16.26 1.03 6.82
N GLU A 327 -17.54 1.18 7.13
CA GLU A 327 -18.39 0.08 7.64
C GLU A 327 -18.36 -1.18 6.75
N SER A 328 -18.12 -1.01 5.44
CA SER A 328 -18.00 -2.10 4.48
C SER A 328 -16.69 -2.91 4.61
N LEU A 329 -15.70 -2.39 5.34
CA LEU A 329 -14.33 -2.91 5.44
C LEU A 329 -13.65 -3.09 4.07
N ALA A 330 -14.06 -2.28 3.08
CA ALA A 330 -13.42 -2.23 1.76
C ALA A 330 -11.92 -1.89 1.86
N TRP A 331 -11.53 -1.11 2.86
CA TRP A 331 -10.15 -0.88 3.24
C TRP A 331 -10.04 -0.70 4.77
N PHE A 332 -8.84 -0.76 5.31
CA PHE A 332 -8.55 -0.43 6.70
C PHE A 332 -7.19 0.26 6.76
N TYR A 333 -7.19 1.54 7.13
CA TYR A 333 -6.00 2.24 7.57
C TYR A 333 -5.59 1.74 8.95
N VAL A 334 -4.58 0.89 8.98
CA VAL A 334 -4.14 0.17 10.19
C VAL A 334 -2.96 0.84 10.88
N ALA A 335 -2.61 2.06 10.45
CA ALA A 335 -1.46 2.81 10.93
C ALA A 335 -0.20 1.91 11.03
N ASP A 336 0.40 1.84 12.21
CA ASP A 336 1.63 1.10 12.51
C ASP A 336 1.36 -0.29 13.10
N LEU A 337 0.17 -0.85 12.87
CA LEU A 337 -0.11 -2.23 13.27
C LEU A 337 0.78 -3.22 12.50
N VAL A 338 1.04 -2.97 11.22
CA VAL A 338 1.92 -3.78 10.36
C VAL A 338 2.60 -2.93 9.31
N GLU A 339 3.80 -3.33 8.91
CA GLU A 339 4.56 -2.69 7.84
C GLU A 339 5.00 -3.74 6.80
N PRO A 340 4.84 -3.49 5.50
CA PRO A 340 5.35 -4.37 4.47
C PRO A 340 6.89 -4.40 4.46
N GLY A 341 7.45 -5.60 4.56
CA GLY A 341 8.90 -5.84 4.41
C GLY A 341 9.70 -5.82 5.70
N THR A 342 9.12 -5.43 6.83
CA THR A 342 9.74 -5.47 8.16
C THR A 342 8.71 -5.80 9.24
N THR A 343 9.13 -5.88 10.50
CA THR A 343 8.22 -5.99 11.65
C THR A 343 8.26 -4.69 12.45
N VAL A 344 7.09 -4.16 12.79
CA VAL A 344 6.97 -2.96 13.63
C VAL A 344 7.56 -3.21 15.03
N VAL A 345 8.21 -2.21 15.60
CA VAL A 345 8.73 -2.29 16.97
C VAL A 345 7.55 -2.24 17.94
N ILE A 346 7.63 -2.91 19.10
CA ILE A 346 6.67 -2.73 20.20
C ILE A 346 7.44 -2.06 21.33
N PRO A 347 7.50 -0.71 21.36
CA PRO A 347 8.37 0.02 22.26
C PRO A 347 7.80 0.11 23.69
N GLU A 348 8.64 0.45 24.64
CA GLU A 348 8.30 0.65 26.05
C GLU A 348 8.51 2.13 26.40
N PRO A 349 7.65 2.73 27.24
CA PRO A 349 6.53 2.12 27.98
C PRO A 349 5.16 2.13 27.25
N GLU A 350 5.08 2.58 26.01
CA GLU A 350 3.84 2.76 25.23
C GLU A 350 3.22 1.50 24.64
N GLY A 351 4.05 0.53 24.30
CA GLY A 351 3.65 -0.69 23.61
C GLY A 351 3.51 -1.86 24.57
N ASP A 352 2.62 -2.77 24.20
CA ASP A 352 2.31 -4.00 24.93
C ASP A 352 2.10 -5.13 23.93
N MET A 353 2.95 -6.16 24.01
CA MET A 353 2.90 -7.31 23.10
C MET A 353 1.60 -8.13 23.24
N SER A 354 0.99 -8.18 24.42
CA SER A 354 -0.29 -8.85 24.65
C SER A 354 -1.42 -8.13 23.92
N GLU A 355 -1.51 -6.81 24.08
CA GLU A 355 -2.48 -5.98 23.36
C GLU A 355 -2.24 -6.02 21.85
N TYR A 356 -0.98 -5.96 21.40
CA TYR A 356 -0.64 -6.09 19.99
C TYR A 356 -1.15 -7.40 19.37
N PHE A 357 -0.99 -8.54 20.06
CA PHE A 357 -1.55 -9.82 19.61
C PHE A 357 -3.08 -9.82 19.57
N LYS A 358 -3.74 -9.20 20.57
CA LYS A 358 -5.21 -9.08 20.59
C LYS A 358 -5.69 -8.23 19.42
N THR A 359 -5.03 -7.11 19.14
CA THR A 359 -5.32 -6.21 18.02
C THR A 359 -5.12 -6.92 16.68
N LEU A 360 -3.98 -7.58 16.45
CA LEU A 360 -3.75 -8.38 15.23
C LEU A 360 -4.86 -9.42 15.02
N LYS A 361 -5.17 -10.22 16.05
CA LYS A 361 -6.21 -11.26 15.96
C LYS A 361 -7.59 -10.66 15.70
N ARG A 362 -7.89 -9.48 16.24
CA ARG A 362 -9.16 -8.79 16.00
C ARG A 362 -9.25 -8.30 14.56
N VAL A 363 -8.22 -7.62 14.03
CA VAL A 363 -8.23 -7.09 12.66
C VAL A 363 -8.26 -8.24 11.63
N ILE A 364 -7.54 -9.35 11.89
CA ILE A 364 -7.64 -10.58 11.09
C ILE A 364 -9.09 -11.08 11.03
N ARG A 365 -9.81 -11.11 12.17
CA ARG A 365 -11.22 -11.52 12.20
C ARG A 365 -12.17 -10.56 11.50
N LEU A 366 -11.86 -9.25 11.49
CA LEU A 366 -12.62 -8.25 10.73
C LEU A 366 -12.47 -8.50 9.22
N ASN A 367 -11.35 -9.08 8.79
CA ASN A 367 -11.09 -9.47 7.40
C ASN A 367 -11.29 -8.33 6.38
N PRO A 368 -10.64 -7.17 6.56
CA PRO A 368 -10.72 -6.08 5.59
C PRO A 368 -10.18 -6.49 4.21
N ASN A 369 -10.79 -5.97 3.16
CA ASN A 369 -10.41 -6.29 1.78
C ASN A 369 -9.03 -5.73 1.41
N ILE A 370 -8.65 -4.58 1.99
CA ILE A 370 -7.41 -3.87 1.69
C ILE A 370 -6.84 -3.32 2.99
N LEU A 371 -5.55 -3.50 3.21
CA LEU A 371 -4.79 -2.92 4.31
C LEU A 371 -4.00 -1.71 3.81
N ILE A 372 -4.08 -0.61 4.56
CA ILE A 372 -3.32 0.61 4.31
C ILE A 372 -2.45 0.88 5.54
N PRO A 373 -1.15 0.60 5.48
CA PRO A 373 -0.23 0.93 6.56
C PRO A 373 0.19 2.41 6.50
N SER A 374 0.76 2.92 7.59
CA SER A 374 1.43 4.24 7.58
C SER A 374 2.65 4.27 6.67
N HIS A 375 3.33 3.12 6.46
CA HIS A 375 4.53 3.06 5.65
C HIS A 375 4.40 1.98 4.57
N GLY A 376 4.75 2.34 3.33
CA GLY A 376 4.67 1.44 2.18
C GLY A 376 3.37 1.55 1.41
N LEU A 377 3.08 0.54 0.58
CA LEU A 377 1.91 0.56 -0.31
C LEU A 377 0.69 -0.11 0.34
N PRO A 378 -0.54 0.29 -0.05
CA PRO A 378 -1.73 -0.51 0.22
C PRO A 378 -1.58 -1.93 -0.31
N MET A 379 -2.22 -2.91 0.35
CA MET A 379 -2.13 -4.33 0.01
C MET A 379 -3.51 -4.99 0.12
N GLY A 380 -3.83 -5.89 -0.80
CA GLY A 380 -5.07 -6.66 -0.72
C GLY A 380 -5.02 -7.78 0.33
N GLY A 381 -6.13 -7.96 1.02
CA GLY A 381 -6.38 -9.01 1.99
C GLY A 381 -5.58 -8.89 3.29
N ILE A 382 -5.69 -9.94 4.11
CA ILE A 382 -5.13 -9.97 5.47
C ILE A 382 -3.79 -10.74 5.59
N HIS A 383 -3.21 -11.17 4.47
CA HIS A 383 -2.02 -12.04 4.47
C HIS A 383 -0.86 -11.46 5.29
N LEU A 384 -0.63 -10.14 5.22
CA LEU A 384 0.43 -9.49 6.00
C LEU A 384 0.19 -9.58 7.51
N LEU A 385 -1.06 -9.44 7.96
CA LEU A 385 -1.42 -9.57 9.38
C LEU A 385 -1.18 -11.01 9.85
N GLU A 386 -1.65 -12.00 9.09
CA GLU A 386 -1.48 -13.42 9.41
C GLU A 386 0.00 -13.82 9.45
N LYS A 387 0.77 -13.37 8.46
CA LYS A 387 2.22 -13.59 8.39
C LYS A 387 2.92 -12.96 9.59
N THR A 388 2.56 -11.73 9.95
CA THR A 388 3.12 -11.02 11.10
C THR A 388 2.78 -11.73 12.42
N LEU A 389 1.52 -12.12 12.61
CA LEU A 389 1.08 -12.87 13.79
C LEU A 389 1.86 -14.19 13.91
N LYS A 390 1.93 -14.98 12.83
CA LYS A 390 2.68 -16.24 12.80
C LYS A 390 4.17 -16.03 13.09
N HIS A 391 4.77 -14.99 12.53
CA HIS A 391 6.17 -14.66 12.81
C HIS A 391 6.41 -14.39 14.29
N ARG A 392 5.51 -13.63 14.93
CA ARG A 392 5.57 -13.30 16.36
C ARG A 392 5.33 -14.54 17.23
N GLU A 393 4.41 -15.42 16.85
CA GLU A 393 4.17 -16.69 17.56
C GLU A 393 5.39 -17.63 17.49
N VAL A 394 6.05 -17.72 16.33
CA VAL A 394 7.31 -18.46 16.20
C VAL A 394 8.39 -17.85 17.08
N ARG A 395 8.54 -16.52 17.09
CA ARG A 395 9.51 -15.82 17.94
C ARG A 395 9.25 -16.08 19.42
N GLU A 396 7.98 -16.03 19.83
CA GLU A 396 7.57 -16.30 21.21
C GLU A 396 7.91 -17.73 21.63
N GLN A 397 7.68 -18.72 20.77
CA GLN A 397 8.05 -20.11 21.05
C GLN A 397 9.56 -20.27 21.21
N GLN A 398 10.36 -19.64 20.33
CA GLN A 398 11.83 -19.68 20.45
C GLN A 398 12.32 -19.07 21.77
N ILE A 399 11.72 -17.93 22.18
CA ILE A 399 12.03 -17.30 23.48
C ILE A 399 11.70 -18.25 24.63
N LEU A 400 10.52 -18.88 24.61
CA LEU A 400 10.09 -19.83 25.62
C LEU A 400 11.03 -21.03 25.72
N ASP A 401 11.44 -21.60 24.57
CA ASP A 401 12.34 -22.75 24.52
C ASP A 401 13.72 -22.40 25.12
N PHE A 402 14.30 -21.25 24.75
CA PHE A 402 15.56 -20.79 25.31
C PHE A 402 15.46 -20.44 26.80
N TYR A 403 14.36 -19.84 27.22
CA TYR A 403 14.11 -19.53 28.63
C TYR A 403 14.00 -20.81 29.47
N ASN A 404 13.30 -21.84 28.96
CA ASN A 404 13.18 -23.15 29.61
C ASN A 404 14.51 -23.92 29.64
N ALA A 405 15.41 -23.68 28.68
CA ALA A 405 16.78 -24.17 28.71
C ALA A 405 17.70 -23.42 29.70
N GLY A 406 17.18 -22.42 30.41
CA GLY A 406 17.91 -21.67 31.43
C GLY A 406 18.62 -20.41 30.93
N LEU A 407 18.47 -20.03 29.65
CA LEU A 407 19.06 -18.79 29.14
C LEU A 407 18.30 -17.56 29.67
N ARG A 408 19.03 -16.48 29.95
CA ARG A 408 18.50 -15.20 30.46
C ARG A 408 19.21 -14.03 29.78
N GLU A 409 18.57 -12.86 29.82
CA GLU A 409 19.15 -11.57 29.40
C GLU A 409 19.95 -11.64 28.08
N ASP A 410 21.21 -11.20 28.08
CA ASP A 410 22.12 -11.18 26.93
C ASP A 410 22.28 -12.57 26.30
N ALA A 411 22.33 -13.64 27.11
CA ALA A 411 22.49 -14.99 26.59
C ALA A 411 21.27 -15.43 25.75
N LEU A 412 20.08 -15.00 26.15
CA LEU A 412 18.83 -15.28 25.41
C LEU A 412 18.79 -14.46 24.11
N VAL A 413 19.12 -13.17 24.16
CA VAL A 413 19.18 -12.31 22.96
C VAL A 413 20.23 -12.81 21.97
N ASN A 414 21.44 -13.15 22.43
CA ASN A 414 22.52 -13.66 21.58
C ASN A 414 22.17 -15.01 20.93
N ALA A 415 21.41 -15.87 21.61
CA ALA A 415 20.92 -17.12 21.05
C ALA A 415 19.85 -16.91 19.95
N LEU A 416 19.02 -15.89 20.09
CA LEU A 416 17.95 -15.55 19.15
C LEU A 416 18.41 -14.76 17.93
N TYR A 417 19.46 -13.95 18.09
CA TYR A 417 19.97 -13.04 17.07
C TYR A 417 21.49 -13.18 16.98
N PRO A 418 22.00 -14.30 16.41
CA PRO A 418 23.42 -14.45 16.19
C PRO A 418 23.90 -13.34 15.24
N GLU A 419 25.01 -12.68 15.60
CA GLU A 419 25.66 -11.64 14.78
C GLU A 419 24.81 -10.37 14.55
N LEU A 420 23.96 -10.00 15.51
CA LEU A 420 23.16 -8.78 15.44
C LEU A 420 24.03 -7.50 15.39
N ASP A 421 23.68 -6.56 14.52
CA ASP A 421 24.30 -5.23 14.49
C ASP A 421 24.15 -4.56 15.88
N LYS A 422 25.24 -3.94 16.35
CA LYS A 422 25.29 -3.24 17.64
C LYS A 422 24.16 -2.23 17.81
N GLN A 423 23.72 -1.59 16.73
CA GLN A 423 22.64 -0.60 16.76
C GLN A 423 21.27 -1.22 17.08
N LEU A 424 21.08 -2.51 16.78
CA LEU A 424 19.81 -3.22 16.95
C LEU A 424 19.72 -3.97 18.29
N ILE A 425 20.82 -4.08 19.04
CA ILE A 425 20.86 -4.83 20.30
C ILE A 425 19.79 -4.33 21.28
N SER A 426 19.67 -3.02 21.48
CA SER A 426 18.68 -2.44 22.41
C SER A 426 17.24 -2.84 22.04
N LEU A 427 16.90 -2.78 20.73
CA LEU A 427 15.58 -3.17 20.23
C LEU A 427 15.33 -4.67 20.37
N ALA A 428 16.36 -5.51 20.18
CA ALA A 428 16.24 -6.94 20.39
C ALA A 428 16.00 -7.30 21.86
N HIS A 429 16.69 -6.65 22.80
CA HIS A 429 16.45 -6.80 24.24
C HIS A 429 15.01 -6.42 24.61
N GLN A 430 14.54 -5.28 24.11
CA GLN A 430 13.18 -4.83 24.33
C GLN A 430 12.16 -5.81 23.75
N ASN A 431 12.39 -6.31 22.53
CA ASN A 431 11.51 -7.29 21.92
C ASN A 431 11.40 -8.58 22.75
N VAL A 432 12.53 -9.12 23.21
CA VAL A 432 12.55 -10.30 24.08
C VAL A 432 11.80 -10.02 25.39
N ARG A 433 12.06 -8.88 26.04
CA ARG A 433 11.39 -8.50 27.29
C ARG A 433 9.87 -8.45 27.13
N GLN A 434 9.38 -7.80 26.08
CA GLN A 434 7.96 -7.69 25.75
C GLN A 434 7.28 -9.07 25.59
N HIS A 435 7.95 -10.01 24.93
CA HIS A 435 7.46 -11.39 24.85
C HIS A 435 7.47 -12.10 26.22
N LEU A 436 8.52 -11.93 27.03
CA LEU A 436 8.57 -12.50 28.37
C LEU A 436 7.47 -11.95 29.29
N VAL A 437 7.19 -10.65 29.22
CA VAL A 437 6.09 -10.00 29.95
C VAL A 437 4.76 -10.64 29.54
N LYS A 438 4.50 -10.75 28.23
CA LYS A 438 3.28 -11.40 27.73
C LYS A 438 3.15 -12.85 28.19
N LEU A 439 4.26 -13.59 28.29
CA LEU A 439 4.29 -14.98 28.78
C LEU A 439 4.19 -15.09 30.31
N GLY A 440 4.27 -13.98 31.05
CA GLY A 440 4.31 -13.99 32.52
C GLY A 440 5.62 -14.53 33.10
N LEU A 441 6.74 -14.37 32.38
CA LEU A 441 8.06 -14.92 32.70
C LEU A 441 9.10 -13.87 33.13
N THR A 442 8.69 -12.62 33.34
CA THR A 442 9.58 -11.61 33.93
C THR A 442 9.71 -11.83 35.43
N GLU A 443 10.94 -11.86 35.93
CA GLU A 443 11.22 -11.73 37.36
C GLU A 443 10.73 -10.35 37.81
N GLY A 444 9.87 -10.33 38.84
CA GLY A 444 9.33 -9.11 39.42
C GLY A 444 10.36 -8.32 40.24
#